data_AF-A0A924G4S1-F1
#
_entry.id   AF-A0A924G4S1-F1
#
_cell.length_a   1.000
_cell.length_b   1.000
_cell.length_c   1.000
_cell.angle_alpha   90.00
_cell.angle_beta   90.00
_cell.angle_gamma   90.00
#
_symmetry.space_group_name_H-M   'P 1'
#
loop_
_entity.id
_entity.type
_entity.pdbx_description
1 polymer ?
#
loop_
_entity_poly.entity_id
_entity_poly.type
_entity_poly.pdbx_seq_one_letter_code
_entity_poly.pdbx_strand_id
1 'polypeptide(L)'
;MVSDLKEVEETTPISSIKNLLDSAKVELHVLNISAHPDEAEASNEKHVLENLLQGCNTEYHFVTNADFNDAVDHFVAENQMDLVIVASKKQGIFESIFTTHHTKTLAFHSKFPLMAANK
;
A
#
# COMPACT_ATOMS: atom_id res chain seq x y z
N MET A 1 -2.57 2.12 0.11
CA MET A 1 -1.86 0.86 0.42
C MET A 1 -0.55 0.86 -0.32
N VAL A 2 0.56 0.57 0.36
CA VAL A 2 1.87 0.34 -0.26
C VAL A 2 2.07 -1.17 -0.40
N SER A 3 2.43 -1.63 -1.60
CA SER A 3 2.68 -3.04 -1.89
C SER A 3 3.95 -3.21 -2.70
N ASP A 4 4.70 -4.28 -2.41
CA ASP A 4 5.84 -4.69 -3.22
C ASP A 4 5.45 -5.57 -4.42
N LEU A 5 4.15 -5.85 -4.61
CA LEU A 5 3.59 -6.72 -5.66
C LEU A 5 4.29 -8.08 -5.72
N LYS A 6 4.44 -8.72 -4.56
CA LYS A 6 4.99 -10.06 -4.44
C LYS A 6 4.03 -10.98 -3.73
N GLU A 7 3.68 -12.08 -4.42
CA GLU A 7 2.85 -13.15 -3.88
C GLU A 7 1.55 -12.59 -3.28
N VAL A 8 0.90 -11.66 -4.01
CA VAL A 8 -0.17 -10.80 -3.47
C VAL A 8 -1.36 -11.60 -2.93
N GLU A 9 -1.61 -12.78 -3.49
CA GLU A 9 -2.64 -13.71 -3.03
C GLU A 9 -2.39 -14.23 -1.61
N GLU A 10 -1.12 -14.39 -1.23
CA GLU A 10 -0.72 -14.86 0.10
C GLU A 10 -0.49 -13.71 1.09
N THR A 11 0.03 -12.58 0.60
CA THR A 11 0.55 -11.50 1.44
C THR A 11 -0.44 -10.39 1.70
N THR A 12 -1.45 -10.25 0.84
CA THR A 12 -2.41 -9.16 0.94
C THR A 12 -3.63 -9.62 1.75
N PRO A 13 -3.99 -8.96 2.86
CA PRO A 13 -5.16 -9.32 3.67
C PRO A 13 -6.45 -8.79 3.01
N ILE A 14 -6.83 -9.36 1.86
CA ILE A 14 -7.92 -8.88 1.00
C ILE A 14 -9.24 -8.74 1.76
N SER A 15 -9.62 -9.72 2.58
CA SER A 15 -10.88 -9.68 3.33
C SER A 15 -10.93 -8.49 4.31
N SER A 16 -9.82 -8.21 5.00
CA SER A 16 -9.74 -7.07 5.93
C SER A 16 -9.82 -5.73 5.20
N ILE A 17 -9.14 -5.63 4.06
CA ILE A 17 -9.17 -4.44 3.21
C ILE A 17 -10.57 -4.20 2.67
N LYS A 18 -11.21 -5.22 2.08
CA LYS A 18 -12.58 -5.10 1.54
C LYS A 18 -13.58 -4.66 2.60
N ASN A 19 -13.55 -5.28 3.78
CA ASN A 19 -14.43 -4.88 4.89
C ASN A 19 -14.24 -3.42 5.31
N LEU A 20 -13.00 -2.91 5.30
CA LEU A 20 -12.71 -1.52 5.59
C LEU A 20 -13.30 -0.60 4.52
N LEU A 21 -13.03 -0.89 3.24
CA LEU A 21 -13.50 -0.08 2.11
C LEU A 21 -15.03 -0.03 2.02
N ASP A 22 -15.70 -1.17 2.21
CA ASP A 22 -17.16 -1.27 2.17
C ASP A 22 -17.83 -0.45 3.28
N SER A 23 -17.21 -0.41 4.47
CA SER A 23 -17.75 0.34 5.61
C SER A 23 -17.63 1.86 5.47
N ALA A 24 -16.62 2.33 4.71
CA ALA A 24 -16.24 3.73 4.67
C ALA A 24 -16.49 4.41 3.31
N LYS A 25 -16.87 3.67 2.25
CA LYS A 25 -16.99 4.17 0.87
C LYS A 25 -15.77 5.00 0.44
N VAL A 26 -14.60 4.52 0.81
CA VAL A 26 -13.33 5.19 0.54
C VAL A 26 -12.68 4.59 -0.70
N GLU A 27 -11.90 5.43 -1.37
CA GLU A 27 -11.04 5.03 -2.47
C GLU A 27 -9.76 4.40 -1.93
N LEU A 28 -9.29 3.34 -2.59
CA LEU A 28 -8.04 2.67 -2.26
C LEU A 28 -7.00 2.96 -3.34
N HIS A 29 -5.99 3.74 -2.99
CA HIS A 29 -4.80 3.89 -3.83
C HIS A 29 -3.79 2.80 -3.50
N VAL A 30 -3.32 2.05 -4.49
CA VAL A 30 -2.27 1.03 -4.38
C VAL A 30 -0.99 1.60 -4.98
N LEU A 31 0.02 1.84 -4.12
CA LEU A 31 1.31 2.37 -4.52
C LEU A 31 2.35 1.24 -4.57
N ASN A 32 2.99 1.08 -5.73
CA ASN A 32 4.19 0.28 -5.90
C ASN A 32 5.38 1.18 -6.23
N ILE A 33 6.47 0.99 -5.51
CA ILE A 33 7.74 1.71 -5.72
C ILE A 33 8.74 0.70 -6.27
N SER A 34 9.17 0.89 -7.52
CA SER A 34 10.03 -0.04 -8.26
C SER A 34 11.06 0.70 -9.10
N ALA A 35 12.22 0.07 -9.32
CA ALA A 35 13.20 0.55 -10.29
C ALA A 35 12.70 0.44 -11.74
N HIS A 36 11.71 -0.43 -11.98
CA HIS A 36 11.09 -0.69 -13.28
C HIS A 36 9.56 -0.60 -13.12
N PRO A 37 8.98 0.61 -13.10
CA PRO A 37 7.54 0.81 -12.87
C PRO A 37 6.70 0.19 -13.98
N ASP A 38 7.10 0.34 -15.25
CA ASP A 38 6.38 -0.22 -16.41
C ASP A 38 6.29 -1.75 -16.33
N GLU A 39 7.36 -2.42 -15.86
CA GLU A 39 7.36 -3.88 -15.66
C GLU A 39 6.46 -4.29 -14.50
N ALA A 40 6.44 -3.50 -13.42
CA ALA A 40 5.55 -3.74 -12.28
C ALA A 40 4.07 -3.54 -12.66
N GLU A 41 3.77 -2.53 -13.47
CA GLU A 41 2.43 -2.25 -13.99
C GLU A 41 1.93 -3.37 -14.91
N ALA A 42 2.81 -3.90 -15.76
CA ALA A 42 2.51 -5.03 -16.63
C ALA A 42 2.59 -6.40 -15.94
N SER A 43 2.87 -6.46 -14.64
CA SER A 43 3.13 -7.72 -13.93
C SER A 43 1.87 -8.58 -13.75
N ASN A 44 2.06 -9.90 -13.72
CA ASN A 44 0.98 -10.83 -13.38
C ASN A 44 0.47 -10.62 -11.95
N GLU A 45 1.36 -10.27 -11.01
CA GLU A 45 1.00 -9.97 -9.61
C GLU A 45 0.02 -8.79 -9.52
N LYS A 46 0.23 -7.73 -10.32
CA LYS A 46 -0.72 -6.63 -10.45
C LYS A 46 -2.09 -7.14 -10.92
N HIS A 47 -2.12 -7.99 -11.95
CA HIS A 47 -3.37 -8.54 -12.46
C HIS A 47 -4.11 -9.42 -11.43
N VAL A 48 -3.37 -10.24 -10.68
CA VAL A 48 -3.94 -11.02 -9.56
C VAL A 48 -4.53 -10.08 -8.51
N LEU A 49 -3.81 -9.01 -8.14
CA LEU A 49 -4.31 -8.04 -7.17
C LEU A 49 -5.58 -7.32 -7.64
N GLU A 50 -5.67 -6.96 -8.93
CA GLU A 50 -6.89 -6.41 -9.52
C GLU A 50 -8.08 -7.36 -9.39
N ASN A 51 -7.88 -8.63 -9.69
CA ASN A 51 -8.93 -9.64 -9.55
C ASN A 51 -9.34 -9.81 -8.07
N LEU A 52 -8.38 -9.79 -7.15
CA LEU A 52 -8.65 -9.90 -5.72
C LEU A 52 -9.42 -8.67 -5.18
N LEU A 53 -9.11 -7.48 -5.68
CA LEU A 53 -9.76 -6.21 -5.31
C LEU A 53 -10.95 -5.85 -6.21
N GLN A 54 -11.38 -6.76 -7.09
CA GLN A 54 -12.54 -6.53 -7.94
C GLN A 54 -13.76 -6.13 -7.11
N GLY A 55 -14.43 -5.06 -7.55
CA GLY A 55 -15.58 -4.45 -6.87
C GLY A 55 -15.22 -3.32 -5.91
N CYS A 56 -13.94 -3.10 -5.61
CA CYS A 56 -13.47 -1.95 -4.84
C CYS A 56 -13.18 -0.75 -5.78
N ASN A 57 -13.33 0.47 -5.27
CA ASN A 57 -12.83 1.66 -5.95
C ASN A 57 -11.32 1.76 -5.72
N THR A 58 -10.53 1.30 -6.70
CA THR A 58 -9.08 1.16 -6.58
C THR A 58 -8.33 1.83 -7.71
N GLU A 59 -7.31 2.61 -7.38
CA GLU A 59 -6.34 3.16 -8.32
C GLU A 59 -4.95 2.60 -8.07
N TYR A 60 -4.20 2.35 -9.14
CA TYR A 60 -2.85 1.80 -9.06
C TYR A 60 -1.82 2.83 -9.50
N HIS A 61 -0.77 2.96 -8.70
CA HIS A 61 0.27 3.98 -8.84
C HIS A 61 1.64 3.29 -8.86
N PHE A 62 2.40 3.51 -9.93
CA PHE A 62 3.73 2.92 -10.13
C PHE A 62 4.74 4.05 -10.22
N VAL A 63 5.64 4.13 -9.24
CA VAL A 63 6.62 5.22 -9.17
C VAL A 63 8.03 4.66 -9.12
N THR A 64 8.95 5.38 -9.76
CA THR A 64 10.38 5.16 -9.59
C THR A 64 10.91 6.13 -8.56
N ASN A 65 11.59 5.64 -7.52
CA ASN A 65 12.34 6.49 -6.61
C ASN A 65 13.56 5.74 -6.05
N ALA A 66 14.64 6.46 -5.82
CA ALA A 66 15.85 5.95 -5.18
C ALA A 66 15.64 5.74 -3.67
N ASP A 67 14.78 6.56 -3.05
CA ASP A 67 14.40 6.43 -1.64
C ASP A 67 12.92 6.08 -1.51
N PHE A 68 12.66 4.98 -0.80
CA PHE A 68 11.32 4.45 -0.60
C PHE A 68 10.48 5.33 0.32
N ASN A 69 11.07 5.88 1.38
CA ASN A 69 10.35 6.69 2.36
C ASN A 69 9.94 8.03 1.75
N ASP A 70 10.85 8.68 1.03
CA ASP A 70 10.55 9.93 0.33
C ASP A 70 9.43 9.73 -0.70
N ALA A 71 9.41 8.61 -1.41
CA ALA A 71 8.31 8.28 -2.34
C ALA A 71 6.96 8.15 -1.63
N VAL A 72 6.91 7.44 -0.49
CA VAL A 72 5.68 7.27 0.29
C VAL A 72 5.22 8.61 0.86
N ASP A 73 6.13 9.40 1.44
CA ASP A 73 5.81 10.70 2.03
C ASP A 73 5.29 11.69 1.00
N HIS A 74 5.95 11.75 -0.16
CA HIS A 74 5.50 12.59 -1.27
C HIS A 74 4.11 12.17 -1.76
N PHE A 75 3.90 10.87 -1.97
CA PHE A 75 2.61 10.35 -2.43
C PHE A 75 1.48 10.66 -1.43
N VAL A 76 1.73 10.47 -0.13
CA VAL A 76 0.75 10.76 0.93
C VAL A 76 0.42 12.25 0.98
N ALA A 77 1.42 13.12 0.88
CA ALA A 77 1.24 14.57 0.93
C ALA A 77 0.50 15.11 -0.29
N GLU A 78 0.88 14.68 -1.50
CA GLU A 78 0.27 15.17 -2.74
C GLU A 78 -1.17 14.72 -2.90
N ASN A 79 -1.48 13.48 -2.52
CA ASN A 79 -2.82 12.92 -2.66
C ASN A 79 -3.68 13.11 -1.41
N GLN A 80 -3.16 13.79 -0.37
CA GLN A 80 -3.85 14.03 0.90
C GLN A 80 -4.40 12.74 1.55
N MET A 81 -3.58 11.68 1.56
CA MET A 81 -4.01 10.37 2.03
C MET A 81 -4.28 10.37 3.54
N ASP A 82 -5.47 9.92 3.95
CA ASP A 82 -5.88 9.82 5.35
C ASP A 82 -5.37 8.54 6.05
N LEU A 83 -5.05 7.50 5.27
CA LEU A 83 -4.63 6.19 5.79
C LEU A 83 -3.61 5.50 4.88
N VAL A 84 -2.54 4.98 5.49
CA VAL A 84 -1.55 4.13 4.82
C VAL A 84 -1.64 2.70 5.36
N ILE A 85 -1.79 1.74 4.45
CA ILE A 85 -1.77 0.29 4.72
C ILE A 85 -0.53 -0.28 4.04
N VAL A 86 0.23 -1.15 4.69
CA VAL A 86 1.38 -1.82 4.09
C VAL A 86 1.05 -3.30 3.91
N ALA A 87 1.06 -3.78 2.66
CA ALA A 87 0.88 -5.18 2.30
C ALA A 87 2.15 -5.70 1.64
N SER A 88 3.11 -6.16 2.45
CA SER A 88 4.40 -6.68 1.99
C SER A 88 4.90 -7.80 2.89
N LYS A 89 5.61 -8.77 2.27
CA LYS A 89 6.39 -9.81 2.96
C LYS A 89 7.76 -9.30 3.46
N LYS A 90 8.24 -8.17 2.94
CA LYS A 90 9.54 -7.59 3.34
C LYS A 90 9.38 -6.88 4.68
N GLN A 91 9.90 -7.51 5.74
CA GLN A 91 9.88 -6.97 7.10
C GLN A 91 10.44 -5.54 7.21
N GLY A 92 11.41 -5.18 6.37
CA GLY A 92 12.03 -3.84 6.38
C GLY A 92 11.18 -2.71 5.80
N ILE A 93 10.14 -2.97 5.00
CA ILE A 93 9.29 -1.89 4.45
C ILE A 93 8.52 -1.19 5.57
N PHE A 94 7.99 -1.97 6.50
CA PHE A 94 7.31 -1.42 7.68
C PHE A 94 8.29 -0.54 8.47
N GLU A 95 9.42 -1.11 8.91
CA GLU A 95 10.42 -0.41 9.71
C GLU A 95 10.92 0.88 9.03
N SER A 96 11.14 0.84 7.72
CA SER A 96 11.56 1.99 6.91
C SER A 96 10.58 3.16 7.00
N ILE A 97 9.27 2.90 6.85
CA ILE A 97 8.23 3.96 6.91
C ILE A 97 8.15 4.59 8.31
N PHE A 98 8.40 3.81 9.37
CA PHE A 98 8.30 4.31 10.75
C PHE A 98 9.57 5.00 11.27
N THR A 99 10.71 4.92 10.58
CA THR A 99 12.02 5.34 11.14
C THR A 99 12.50 6.72 10.71
N THR A 100 12.03 7.29 9.59
CA THR A 100 12.49 8.61 9.09
C THR A 100 11.57 9.76 9.52
N HIS A 101 12.18 10.78 10.12
CA HIS A 101 11.53 11.89 10.82
C HIS A 101 10.94 12.98 9.88
N HIS A 102 9.71 13.43 10.16
CA HIS A 102 9.36 14.82 10.55
C HIS A 102 7.86 15.12 10.60
N THR A 103 6.98 14.16 10.26
CA THR A 103 5.52 14.36 10.34
C THR A 103 4.89 13.39 11.33
N LYS A 104 4.91 13.79 12.61
CA LYS A 104 4.07 13.24 13.68
C LYS A 104 2.55 13.42 13.45
N THR A 105 2.11 13.84 12.26
CA THR A 105 0.73 14.27 12.05
C THR A 105 -0.20 13.15 11.56
N LEU A 106 0.32 12.04 11.01
CA LEU A 106 -0.55 11.00 10.42
C LEU A 106 -0.18 9.54 10.73
N ALA A 107 0.85 9.27 11.53
CA ALA A 107 1.14 7.90 11.93
C ALA A 107 0.13 7.30 12.95
N PHE A 108 -0.76 8.08 13.61
CA PHE A 108 -1.34 7.61 14.87
C PHE A 108 -2.83 7.90 15.17
N HIS A 109 -3.63 8.34 14.21
CA HIS A 109 -5.11 8.31 14.37
C HIS A 109 -5.76 7.04 13.80
N SER A 110 -4.97 6.00 13.48
CA SER A 110 -5.55 4.71 13.13
C SER A 110 -6.23 4.07 14.34
N LYS A 111 -7.56 4.18 14.40
CA LYS A 111 -8.43 3.32 15.20
C LYS A 111 -8.71 1.97 14.52
N PHE A 112 -7.91 1.55 13.54
CA PHE A 112 -8.08 0.28 12.85
C PHE A 112 -6.75 -0.50 12.75
N PRO A 113 -6.80 -1.84 12.84
CA PRO A 113 -5.67 -2.65 13.25
C PRO A 113 -4.53 -2.69 12.21
N LEU A 114 -3.31 -2.55 12.73
CA LEU A 114 -2.08 -2.90 12.02
C LEU A 114 -2.08 -4.43 11.81
N MET A 115 -2.18 -4.87 10.55
CA MET A 115 -2.20 -6.30 10.22
C MET A 115 -0.88 -6.68 9.54
N ALA A 116 0.11 -7.11 10.34
CA ALA A 116 1.23 -7.90 9.85
C ALA A 116 0.75 -9.35 9.73
N ALA A 117 0.37 -9.77 8.52
CA ALA A 117 -0.02 -11.15 8.26
C ALA A 117 1.23 -11.99 7.98
N ASN A 118 1.74 -12.68 9.00
CA ASN A 118 2.60 -13.85 8.82
C ASN A 118 1.70 -15.09 8.91
N LYS A 119 1.82 -16.01 7.96
CA LYS A 119 1.21 -17.34 8.08
C LYS A 119 2.11 -18.26 8.89
#